data_AF-A0A259RKZ4-F1
#
_entry.id   AF-A0A259RKZ4-F1
#
_cell.length_a   1.000
_cell.length_b   1.000
_cell.length_c   1.000
_cell.angle_alpha   90.00
_cell.angle_beta   90.00
_cell.angle_gamma   90.00
#
_symmetry.space_group_name_H-M   'P 1'
#
loop_
_entity.id
_entity.type
_entity.pdbx_description
1 polymer ?
#
loop_
_entity_poly.entity_id
_entity_poly.type
_entity_poly.pdbx_seq_one_letter_code
_entity_poly.pdbx_strand_id
1 'polypeptide(L)'
;MPLTSIGVVPFAADGERKPLGSDPNYNPKDTLDPSRGDSVGVSCALCHARTDNSVVPAGFAKMPGSVGLEVDGPAANGLDFGNIVAASGNPRAYLPMYQLAFAALGGASAANQAGYAGIKDDTNAEVRTYLTGSNAQGKRYYPVDGFDAFPDGVNNVAEIPPFYRTDLTAPWGHSGFDTDLNDFNNIVYVLGLDPTILATAPGKQILEGLAGGVGDEIYNRYVAVLDDSGLKGKYPYVKSTATGKGFLGYQVDQSKLDALTAYTDQLQSPRAPTNLDAAMVSRGQQVFDQNCTTCHTASASAPVSSDIVPFAQLYPSFSPTVLATRQAPLSDVIISTDNGPDPSYYNELTVFNASVRADTVGFAVPLLAGLDGQTKFLHDLSISGATTTDALNLLLDPTRGSGAQHPFYITDAGDRAAVAEYLRSRETK
;
A
#
# COMPACT_ATOMS: atom_id res chain seq x y z
N MET A 1 -16.98 23.35 -14.53
CA MET A 1 -16.95 22.09 -13.77
C MET A 1 -16.06 22.33 -12.57
N PRO A 2 -16.56 22.26 -11.33
CA PRO A 2 -15.69 22.44 -10.18
C PRO A 2 -14.77 21.22 -10.08
N LEU A 3 -13.47 21.50 -10.10
CA LEU A 3 -12.41 20.52 -9.84
C LEU A 3 -12.59 20.00 -8.40
N THR A 4 -13.01 18.75 -8.26
CA THR A 4 -12.84 17.99 -7.02
C THR A 4 -11.99 16.79 -7.33
N SER A 5 -10.68 16.96 -7.25
CA SER A 5 -9.78 15.83 -7.14
C SER A 5 -8.65 16.24 -6.21
N ILE A 6 -8.88 16.01 -4.91
CA ILE A 6 -7.79 15.77 -3.99
C ILE A 6 -8.24 14.55 -3.20
N GLY A 7 -7.43 13.50 -3.17
CA GLY A 7 -7.67 12.32 -2.32
C GLY A 7 -7.70 12.62 -0.82
N VAL A 8 -7.62 13.89 -0.45
CA VAL A 8 -7.83 14.39 0.89
C VAL A 8 -9.25 14.93 1.04
N VAL A 9 -9.92 14.56 2.12
CA VAL A 9 -11.31 14.89 2.36
C VAL A 9 -11.38 15.98 3.44
N PRO A 10 -12.02 17.13 3.17
CA PRO A 10 -12.20 18.17 4.17
C PRO A 10 -13.31 17.79 5.17
N PHE A 11 -13.06 18.08 6.43
CA PHE A 11 -14.00 17.91 7.53
C PHE A 11 -14.18 19.24 8.27
N ALA A 12 -15.40 19.50 8.73
CA ALA A 12 -15.68 20.61 9.60
C ALA A 12 -15.16 20.33 11.02
N ALA A 13 -15.15 21.35 11.87
CA ALA A 13 -14.67 21.24 13.26
C ALA A 13 -15.43 20.23 14.14
N ASP A 14 -16.65 19.86 13.74
CA ASP A 14 -17.47 18.83 14.38
C ASP A 14 -17.18 17.41 13.86
N GLY A 15 -16.27 17.27 12.89
CA GLY A 15 -15.89 16.00 12.26
C GLY A 15 -16.80 15.56 11.11
N GLU A 16 -17.82 16.35 10.74
CA GLU A 16 -18.65 16.05 9.57
C GLU A 16 -17.88 16.37 8.28
N ARG A 17 -18.01 15.50 7.27
CA ARG A 17 -17.38 15.72 5.96
C ARG A 17 -18.00 16.98 5.32
N LYS A 18 -17.16 17.92 4.89
CA LYS A 18 -17.64 19.08 4.12
C LYS A 18 -18.11 18.62 2.73
N PRO A 19 -19.27 19.11 2.24
CA PRO A 19 -19.73 18.82 0.89
C PRO A 19 -18.65 19.14 -0.16
N LEU A 20 -18.46 18.26 -1.14
CA LEU A 20 -17.53 18.46 -2.26
C LEU A 20 -18.31 18.86 -3.52
N GLY A 21 -17.65 19.48 -4.50
CA GLY A 21 -18.20 20.11 -5.71
C GLY A 21 -19.40 19.48 -6.45
N SER A 22 -19.63 18.17 -6.36
CA SER A 22 -20.80 17.48 -6.93
C SER A 22 -21.93 17.21 -5.93
N ASP A 23 -21.70 17.42 -4.64
CA ASP A 23 -22.69 17.30 -3.56
C ASP A 23 -23.77 18.39 -3.69
N PRO A 24 -25.07 18.05 -3.60
CA PRO A 24 -26.16 19.02 -3.63
C PRO A 24 -26.02 20.16 -2.60
N ASN A 25 -25.32 19.91 -1.49
CA ASN A 25 -25.06 20.87 -0.42
C ASN A 25 -23.73 21.62 -0.60
N TYR A 26 -23.02 21.44 -1.71
CA TYR A 26 -21.77 22.14 -1.98
C TYR A 26 -21.98 23.65 -2.05
N ASN A 27 -21.27 24.37 -1.18
CA ASN A 27 -21.22 25.81 -1.18
C ASN A 27 -19.81 26.29 -1.53
N PRO A 28 -19.58 26.94 -2.70
CA PRO A 28 -18.26 27.41 -3.09
C PRO A 28 -17.69 28.51 -2.17
N LYS A 29 -18.49 29.05 -1.25
CA LYS A 29 -18.05 29.99 -0.21
C LYS A 29 -17.65 29.31 1.10
N ASP A 30 -17.95 28.02 1.27
CA ASP A 30 -17.56 27.27 2.45
C ASP A 30 -16.15 26.68 2.27
N THR A 31 -15.15 27.55 2.43
CA THR A 31 -13.74 27.19 2.32
C THR A 31 -13.27 26.41 3.54
N LEU A 32 -12.31 25.50 3.37
CA LEU A 32 -11.57 24.90 4.47
C LEU A 32 -10.94 26.00 5.34
N ASP A 33 -11.27 26.03 6.63
CA ASP A 33 -10.77 27.02 7.57
C ASP A 33 -10.13 26.32 8.79
N PRO A 34 -8.81 26.11 8.79
CA PRO A 34 -8.13 25.48 9.92
C PRO A 34 -8.30 26.24 11.25
N SER A 35 -8.58 27.56 11.20
CA SER A 35 -8.72 28.38 12.40
C SER A 35 -10.03 28.13 13.16
N ARG A 36 -11.08 27.65 12.48
CA ARG A 36 -12.32 27.19 13.12
C ARG A 36 -12.25 25.74 13.57
N GLY A 37 -11.17 25.02 13.26
CA GLY A 37 -11.00 23.60 13.56
C GLY A 37 -11.30 22.67 12.39
N ASP A 38 -11.51 23.18 11.17
CA ASP A 38 -11.64 22.31 10.00
C ASP A 38 -10.36 21.48 9.82
N SER A 39 -10.53 20.23 9.40
CA SER A 39 -9.43 19.29 9.20
C SER A 39 -9.49 18.64 7.82
N VAL A 40 -8.45 17.90 7.50
CA VAL A 40 -8.32 17.17 6.26
C VAL A 40 -7.93 15.74 6.59
N GLY A 41 -8.69 14.77 6.11
CA GLY A 41 -8.39 13.35 6.23
C GLY A 41 -7.90 12.75 4.91
N VAL A 42 -7.40 11.53 4.96
CA VAL A 42 -6.98 10.75 3.79
C VAL A 42 -8.10 9.80 3.39
N SER A 43 -8.28 9.60 2.08
CA SER A 43 -9.23 8.62 1.53
C SER A 43 -8.54 7.69 0.53
N CYS A 44 -9.22 6.60 0.16
CA CYS A 44 -8.74 5.67 -0.87
C CYS A 44 -8.35 6.38 -2.18
N ALA A 45 -9.04 7.47 -2.54
CA ALA A 45 -8.73 8.26 -3.74
C ALA A 45 -7.36 8.95 -3.69
N LEU A 46 -6.72 9.09 -2.52
CA LEU A 46 -5.34 9.58 -2.45
C LEU A 46 -4.37 8.58 -3.08
N CYS A 47 -4.64 7.31 -2.87
CA CYS A 47 -3.78 6.21 -3.29
C CYS A 47 -4.22 5.62 -4.63
N HIS A 48 -5.52 5.62 -4.93
CA HIS A 48 -6.12 4.88 -6.04
C HIS A 48 -6.86 5.77 -7.06
N ALA A 49 -6.44 7.02 -7.22
CA ALA A 49 -6.93 7.87 -8.30
C ALA A 49 -5.80 8.71 -8.91
N ARG A 50 -5.93 8.99 -10.21
CA ARG A 50 -5.04 9.87 -10.96
C ARG A 50 -5.83 10.75 -11.92
N THR A 51 -5.15 11.65 -12.62
CA THR A 51 -5.76 12.36 -13.76
C THR A 51 -5.34 11.74 -15.09
N ASP A 52 -6.17 11.91 -16.11
CA ASP A 52 -5.87 11.48 -17.49
C ASP A 52 -4.86 12.38 -18.23
N ASN A 53 -4.30 13.39 -17.54
CA ASN A 53 -3.33 14.34 -18.07
C ASN A 53 -3.84 15.22 -19.24
N SER A 54 -5.14 15.23 -19.51
CA SER A 54 -5.72 15.86 -20.71
C SER A 54 -5.59 17.39 -20.77
N VAL A 55 -5.34 18.05 -19.63
CA VAL A 55 -5.21 19.52 -19.55
C VAL A 55 -3.76 19.94 -19.32
N VAL A 56 -3.09 19.36 -18.32
CA VAL A 56 -1.68 19.59 -18.02
C VAL A 56 -1.01 18.24 -17.81
N PRO A 57 -0.05 17.84 -18.67
CA PRO A 57 0.65 16.59 -18.47
C PRO A 57 1.63 16.67 -17.30
N ALA A 58 1.87 15.54 -16.66
CA ALA A 58 2.95 15.40 -15.69
C ALA A 58 4.29 15.85 -16.31
N GLY A 59 5.12 16.55 -15.55
CA GLY A 59 6.37 17.14 -16.00
C GLY A 59 6.23 18.52 -16.64
N PHE A 60 5.01 19.03 -16.87
CA PHE A 60 4.81 20.40 -17.33
C PHE A 60 5.41 21.39 -16.33
N ALA A 61 6.21 22.34 -16.84
CA ALA A 61 6.99 23.27 -16.02
C ALA A 61 7.88 22.59 -14.94
N LYS A 62 8.33 21.34 -15.20
CA LYS A 62 9.12 20.52 -14.27
C LYS A 62 8.37 20.14 -12.98
N MET A 63 7.04 20.25 -12.97
CA MET A 63 6.21 19.80 -11.85
C MET A 63 5.79 18.35 -12.07
N PRO A 64 5.79 17.50 -11.03
CA PRO A 64 5.45 16.09 -11.16
C PRO A 64 3.95 15.84 -11.40
N GLY A 65 3.08 16.77 -10.96
CA GLY A 65 1.62 16.61 -11.03
C GLY A 65 1.02 16.87 -12.41
N SER A 66 -0.21 16.41 -12.58
CA SER A 66 -0.99 16.58 -13.80
C SER A 66 -2.40 17.09 -13.53
N VAL A 67 -3.05 17.60 -14.58
CA VAL A 67 -4.44 18.07 -14.56
C VAL A 67 -5.18 17.42 -15.72
N GLY A 68 -6.39 16.93 -15.44
CA GLY A 68 -7.19 16.19 -16.39
C GLY A 68 -8.52 15.74 -15.79
N LEU A 69 -9.20 14.82 -16.47
CA LEU A 69 -10.32 14.08 -15.92
C LEU A 69 -9.83 13.07 -14.89
N GLU A 70 -10.66 12.82 -13.88
CA GLU A 70 -10.42 11.80 -12.85
C GLU A 70 -10.44 10.40 -13.46
N VAL A 71 -9.48 9.58 -13.05
CA VAL A 71 -9.36 8.17 -13.42
C VAL A 71 -9.17 7.37 -12.12
N ASP A 72 -10.23 6.68 -11.72
CA ASP A 72 -10.29 5.89 -10.50
C ASP A 72 -9.77 4.48 -10.71
N GLY A 73 -9.11 3.93 -9.68
CA GLY A 73 -8.57 2.58 -9.63
C GLY A 73 -7.04 2.51 -9.74
N PRO A 74 -6.40 3.14 -10.74
CA PRO A 74 -4.94 3.10 -10.87
C PRO A 74 -4.23 3.67 -9.64
N ALA A 75 -3.08 3.07 -9.31
CA ALA A 75 -2.19 3.61 -8.30
C ALA A 75 -1.78 5.06 -8.63
N ALA A 76 -1.73 5.89 -7.60
CA ALA A 76 -1.27 7.27 -7.66
C ALA A 76 0.26 7.32 -7.75
N ASN A 77 0.79 7.01 -8.93
CA ASN A 77 2.23 7.09 -9.20
C ASN A 77 2.74 8.52 -8.93
N GLY A 78 3.85 8.63 -8.21
CA GLY A 78 4.43 9.86 -7.69
C GLY A 78 3.94 10.26 -6.29
N LEU A 79 3.05 9.50 -5.63
CA LEU A 79 2.51 9.88 -4.32
C LEU A 79 3.61 9.90 -3.25
N ASP A 80 3.86 11.07 -2.69
CA ASP A 80 4.72 11.24 -1.52
C ASP A 80 3.86 11.40 -0.26
N PHE A 81 3.28 10.29 0.21
CA PHE A 81 2.45 10.26 1.41
C PHE A 81 3.22 10.81 2.63
N GLY A 82 4.51 10.50 2.72
CA GLY A 82 5.39 11.01 3.78
C GLY A 82 5.41 12.54 3.84
N ASN A 83 5.61 13.21 2.71
CA ASN A 83 5.56 14.69 2.65
C ASN A 83 4.17 15.25 2.97
N ILE A 84 3.10 14.59 2.50
CA ILE A 84 1.72 15.01 2.80
C ILE A 84 1.48 15.01 4.31
N VAL A 85 1.81 13.92 4.99
CA VAL A 85 1.59 13.82 6.45
C VAL A 85 2.56 14.69 7.24
N ALA A 86 3.82 14.82 6.79
CA ALA A 86 4.82 15.68 7.43
C ALA A 86 4.41 17.16 7.44
N ALA A 87 3.64 17.61 6.46
CA ALA A 87 3.11 18.97 6.36
C ALA A 87 2.00 19.26 7.40
N SER A 88 1.43 18.23 8.03
CA SER A 88 0.41 18.41 9.06
C SER A 88 0.97 19.02 10.35
N GLY A 89 0.07 19.61 11.15
CA GLY A 89 0.41 20.13 12.48
C GLY A 89 0.86 19.05 13.46
N ASN A 90 0.34 17.83 13.30
CA ASN A 90 0.67 16.66 14.13
C ASN A 90 0.90 15.41 13.25
N PRO A 91 2.12 15.25 12.67
CA PRO A 91 2.43 14.09 11.84
C PRO A 91 2.40 12.77 12.62
N ARG A 92 2.39 12.80 13.96
CA ARG A 92 2.31 11.61 14.81
C ARG A 92 0.92 10.96 14.81
N ALA A 93 -0.09 11.58 14.21
CA ALA A 93 -1.44 11.04 14.17
C ALA A 93 -1.54 9.64 13.53
N TYR A 94 -0.56 9.26 12.70
CA TYR A 94 -0.42 7.95 12.07
C TYR A 94 0.70 7.09 12.67
N LEU A 95 1.18 7.41 13.88
CA LEU A 95 2.32 6.73 14.53
C LEU A 95 2.29 5.19 14.46
N PRO A 96 1.15 4.50 14.65
CA PRO A 96 1.12 3.03 14.59
C PRO A 96 1.54 2.44 13.23
N MET A 97 1.41 3.21 12.15
CA MET A 97 1.74 2.83 10.77
C MET A 97 3.20 3.16 10.38
N TYR A 98 4.04 3.58 11.33
CA TYR A 98 5.40 4.06 11.05
C TYR A 98 6.46 3.08 11.53
N GLN A 99 7.72 3.29 11.11
CA GLN A 99 8.81 2.54 11.68
C GLN A 99 9.04 2.94 13.14
N LEU A 100 8.81 2.02 14.07
CA LEU A 100 9.06 2.25 15.48
C LEU A 100 10.31 1.50 15.93
N ALA A 101 11.02 2.12 16.87
CA ALA A 101 11.99 1.43 17.72
C ALA A 101 11.30 1.08 19.03
N PHE A 102 11.45 -0.16 19.49
CA PHE A 102 10.70 -0.67 20.62
C PHE A 102 11.57 -0.83 21.86
N ALA A 103 11.15 -0.26 22.98
CA ALA A 103 11.79 -0.47 24.27
C ALA A 103 11.73 -1.95 24.68
N ALA A 104 10.61 -2.62 24.39
CA ALA A 104 10.42 -4.06 24.62
C ALA A 104 11.45 -4.93 23.86
N LEU A 105 12.05 -4.40 22.79
CA LEU A 105 13.10 -5.05 22.00
C LEU A 105 14.49 -4.43 22.21
N GLY A 106 14.71 -3.74 23.34
CA GLY A 106 16.01 -3.12 23.66
C GLY A 106 16.37 -1.95 22.75
N GLY A 107 15.37 -1.27 22.18
CA GLY A 107 15.52 -0.15 21.25
C GLY A 107 15.70 -0.57 19.78
N ALA A 108 15.48 -1.85 19.46
CA ALA A 108 15.51 -2.35 18.09
C ALA A 108 14.22 -2.00 17.32
N SER A 109 14.34 -1.94 16.00
CA SER A 109 13.21 -1.87 15.07
C SER A 109 13.08 -3.19 14.31
N ALA A 110 11.86 -3.58 13.98
CA ALA A 110 11.61 -4.77 13.16
C ALA A 110 11.81 -4.51 11.64
N ALA A 111 12.07 -3.27 11.22
CA ALA A 111 12.36 -2.93 9.83
C ALA A 111 13.83 -2.65 9.57
N ASN A 112 14.23 -2.84 8.31
CA ASN A 112 15.50 -2.34 7.78
C ASN A 112 15.32 -1.41 6.55
N GLN A 113 14.19 -0.71 6.45
CA GLN A 113 13.94 0.15 5.28
C GLN A 113 14.93 1.32 5.26
N ALA A 114 15.78 1.34 4.23
CA ALA A 114 16.87 2.31 4.05
C ALA A 114 17.83 2.45 5.26
N GLY A 115 17.86 1.47 6.17
CA GLY A 115 18.70 1.49 7.38
C GLY A 115 18.23 2.45 8.49
N TYR A 116 16.97 2.87 8.49
CA TYR A 116 16.45 3.71 9.57
C TYR A 116 16.35 2.93 10.89
N ALA A 117 16.67 3.58 12.01
CA ALA A 117 16.71 2.93 13.33
C ALA A 117 15.33 2.80 14.01
N GLY A 118 14.28 3.38 13.42
CA GLY A 118 12.95 3.51 14.02
C GLY A 118 12.79 4.76 14.89
N ILE A 119 11.55 5.26 14.97
CA ILE A 119 11.13 6.39 15.82
C ILE A 119 11.14 5.93 17.28
N LYS A 120 11.79 6.71 18.15
CA LYS A 120 12.01 6.39 19.56
C LYS A 120 11.20 7.26 20.51
N ASP A 121 11.22 8.57 20.27
CA ASP A 121 10.75 9.56 21.25
C ASP A 121 9.40 10.17 20.87
N ASP A 122 8.82 9.73 19.75
CA ASP A 122 7.51 10.18 19.26
C ASP A 122 7.39 11.70 19.20
N THR A 123 8.47 12.37 18.76
CA THR A 123 8.44 13.83 18.58
C THR A 123 8.00 14.18 17.17
N ASN A 124 7.31 15.30 17.00
CA ASN A 124 6.95 15.81 15.68
C ASN A 124 8.19 16.03 14.79
N ALA A 125 9.34 16.38 15.37
CA ALA A 125 10.58 16.58 14.63
C ALA A 125 11.13 15.24 14.10
N GLU A 126 11.24 14.23 14.98
CA GLU A 126 11.70 12.89 14.62
C GLU A 126 10.81 12.25 13.56
N VAL A 127 9.48 12.31 13.72
CA VAL A 127 8.54 11.78 12.72
C VAL A 127 8.70 12.48 11.37
N ARG A 128 8.89 13.81 11.32
CA ARG A 128 9.17 14.49 10.05
C ARG A 128 10.49 14.04 9.43
N THR A 129 11.53 13.82 10.24
CA THR A 129 12.80 13.27 9.75
C THR A 129 12.62 11.88 9.15
N TYR A 130 11.82 11.01 9.79
CA TYR A 130 11.47 9.72 9.23
C TYR A 130 10.71 9.86 7.89
N LEU A 131 9.63 10.63 7.89
CA LEU A 131 8.74 10.75 6.73
C LEU A 131 9.41 11.39 5.50
N THR A 132 10.33 12.36 5.72
CA THR A 132 10.90 13.20 4.64
C THR A 132 12.39 12.96 4.40
N GLY A 133 13.09 12.30 5.33
CA GLY A 133 14.52 12.06 5.26
C GLY A 133 14.91 10.89 4.37
N SER A 134 16.19 10.86 4.03
CA SER A 134 16.85 9.80 3.28
C SER A 134 18.16 9.40 3.95
N ASN A 135 18.62 8.18 3.64
CA ASN A 135 19.96 7.73 4.01
C ASN A 135 21.05 8.37 3.13
N ALA A 136 22.31 8.01 3.36
CA ALA A 136 23.46 8.56 2.64
C ALA A 136 23.45 8.29 1.12
N GLN A 137 22.74 7.25 0.68
CA GLN A 137 22.56 6.89 -0.72
C GLN A 137 21.34 7.58 -1.36
N GLY A 138 20.62 8.40 -0.59
CA GLY A 138 19.43 9.11 -1.05
C GLY A 138 18.14 8.29 -0.99
N LYS A 139 18.16 7.04 -0.52
CA LYS A 139 16.95 6.21 -0.34
C LYS A 139 16.13 6.79 0.81
N ARG A 140 14.86 7.13 0.56
CA ARG A 140 13.92 7.64 1.57
C ARG A 140 13.66 6.61 2.65
N TYR A 141 13.55 7.03 3.91
CA TYR A 141 13.16 6.13 5.01
C TYR A 141 11.69 5.71 4.90
N TYR A 142 10.82 6.66 4.52
CA TYR A 142 9.45 6.40 4.05
C TYR A 142 9.40 6.57 2.52
N PRO A 143 9.31 5.49 1.74
CA PRO A 143 9.32 5.53 0.27
C PRO A 143 8.25 6.41 -0.36
N VAL A 144 8.60 7.00 -1.50
CA VAL A 144 7.63 7.58 -2.45
C VAL A 144 7.01 6.44 -3.28
N ASP A 145 5.75 6.59 -3.65
CA ASP A 145 4.90 5.61 -4.36
C ASP A 145 4.39 4.47 -3.48
N GLY A 146 4.50 4.63 -2.17
CA GLY A 146 4.04 3.62 -1.24
C GLY A 146 3.26 4.15 -0.06
N PHE A 147 2.56 3.22 0.59
CA PHE A 147 1.79 3.44 1.80
C PHE A 147 1.95 2.25 2.74
N ASP A 148 2.17 2.51 4.03
CA ASP A 148 2.08 1.49 5.07
C ASP A 148 0.62 1.43 5.54
N ALA A 149 -0.04 0.31 5.25
CA ALA A 149 -1.45 0.11 5.55
C ALA A 149 -1.71 -0.59 6.89
N PHE A 150 -0.65 -1.01 7.60
CA PHE A 150 -0.76 -1.93 8.73
C PHE A 150 -0.12 -1.36 9.99
N PRO A 151 -0.84 -1.37 11.13
CA PRO A 151 -0.37 -0.73 12.35
C PRO A 151 0.54 -1.66 13.17
N ASP A 152 1.63 -2.11 12.57
CA ASP A 152 2.56 -3.06 13.21
C ASP A 152 3.88 -2.43 13.67
N GLY A 153 4.11 -1.17 13.34
CA GLY A 153 5.33 -0.45 13.69
C GLY A 153 6.58 -0.94 12.96
N VAL A 154 6.43 -1.77 11.92
CA VAL A 154 7.50 -2.44 11.18
C VAL A 154 7.89 -1.68 9.90
N ASN A 155 7.23 -0.58 9.53
CA ASN A 155 7.53 0.13 8.26
C ASN A 155 7.57 -0.82 7.07
N ASN A 156 6.38 -1.30 6.74
CA ASN A 156 6.15 -2.15 5.61
C ASN A 156 5.55 -1.36 4.43
N VAL A 157 6.01 -0.11 4.24
CA VAL A 157 5.57 0.75 3.14
C VAL A 157 5.64 -0.02 1.82
N ALA A 158 4.45 -0.30 1.31
CA ALA A 158 4.18 -1.13 0.16
C ALA A 158 3.91 -0.27 -1.06
N GLU A 159 4.17 -0.79 -2.25
CA GLU A 159 3.54 -0.33 -3.49
C GLU A 159 2.04 -0.20 -3.27
N ILE A 160 1.43 0.85 -3.79
CA ILE A 160 -0.02 0.96 -3.77
C ILE A 160 -0.56 0.10 -4.92
N PRO A 161 -1.28 -1.01 -4.64
CA PRO A 161 -1.76 -1.86 -5.70
C PRO A 161 -2.89 -1.16 -6.48
N PRO A 162 -3.12 -1.55 -7.74
CA PRO A 162 -4.31 -1.12 -8.45
C PRO A 162 -5.59 -1.56 -7.73
N PHE A 163 -6.60 -0.68 -7.71
CA PHE A 163 -7.90 -0.92 -7.07
C PHE A 163 -9.04 -0.82 -8.09
N TYR A 164 -8.90 -1.59 -9.15
CA TYR A 164 -9.90 -1.84 -10.19
C TYR A 164 -9.96 -3.34 -10.45
N ARG A 165 -11.05 -3.80 -11.07
CA ARG A 165 -11.28 -5.23 -11.34
C ARG A 165 -11.00 -6.10 -10.12
N THR A 166 -11.49 -5.67 -8.97
CA THR A 166 -11.29 -6.40 -7.70
C THR A 166 -11.94 -7.79 -7.73
N ASP A 167 -12.88 -8.02 -8.64
CA ASP A 167 -13.47 -9.30 -9.02
C ASP A 167 -12.43 -10.32 -9.54
N LEU A 168 -11.26 -9.85 -9.99
CA LEU A 168 -10.21 -10.67 -10.56
C LEU A 168 -9.00 -10.87 -9.66
N THR A 169 -8.93 -10.25 -8.47
CA THR A 169 -7.66 -10.08 -7.71
C THR A 169 -7.59 -10.78 -6.36
N ALA A 170 -8.53 -11.68 -6.04
CA ALA A 170 -8.50 -12.41 -4.78
C ALA A 170 -7.27 -13.36 -4.69
N PRO A 171 -6.72 -13.58 -3.47
CA PRO A 171 -7.04 -12.93 -2.20
C PRO A 171 -6.49 -11.51 -2.09
N TRP A 172 -7.08 -10.69 -1.22
CA TRP A 172 -6.80 -9.25 -1.12
C TRP A 172 -5.73 -8.89 -0.08
N GLY A 173 -5.03 -7.79 -0.37
CA GLY A 173 -3.74 -7.42 0.24
C GLY A 173 -2.57 -8.17 -0.39
N HIS A 174 -1.37 -7.58 -0.46
CA HIS A 174 -0.22 -8.25 -1.11
C HIS A 174 0.12 -9.59 -0.46
N SER A 175 0.05 -9.65 0.86
CA SER A 175 0.26 -10.87 1.63
C SER A 175 -0.88 -11.88 1.53
N GLY A 176 -1.90 -11.54 0.72
CA GLY A 176 -3.20 -12.19 0.65
C GLY A 176 -3.70 -12.39 2.06
N PHE A 177 -3.99 -11.32 2.80
CA PHE A 177 -4.43 -11.42 4.19
C PHE A 177 -5.89 -11.87 4.30
N ASP A 178 -6.72 -11.47 3.34
CA ASP A 178 -8.16 -11.73 3.36
C ASP A 178 -8.66 -12.40 2.07
N THR A 179 -9.69 -13.22 2.21
CA THR A 179 -10.40 -13.89 1.10
C THR A 179 -11.81 -13.36 0.91
N ASP A 180 -12.22 -12.35 1.68
CA ASP A 180 -13.45 -11.59 1.49
C ASP A 180 -13.12 -10.10 1.26
N LEU A 181 -13.58 -9.53 0.14
CA LEU A 181 -13.25 -8.17 -0.26
C LEU A 181 -13.91 -7.13 0.65
N ASN A 182 -15.09 -7.41 1.18
CA ASN A 182 -15.76 -6.51 2.10
C ASN A 182 -15.01 -6.46 3.45
N ASP A 183 -14.51 -7.61 3.91
CA ASP A 183 -13.68 -7.66 5.12
C ASP A 183 -12.33 -6.94 4.90
N PHE A 184 -11.67 -7.14 3.74
CA PHE A 184 -10.47 -6.38 3.37
C PHE A 184 -10.72 -4.87 3.31
N ASN A 185 -11.76 -4.44 2.60
CA ASN A 185 -12.14 -3.03 2.46
C ASN A 185 -12.45 -2.41 3.83
N ASN A 186 -13.11 -3.18 4.70
CA ASN A 186 -13.42 -2.74 6.06
C ASN A 186 -12.15 -2.57 6.90
N ILE A 187 -11.15 -3.45 6.77
CA ILE A 187 -9.85 -3.30 7.42
C ILE A 187 -9.18 -2.00 6.97
N VAL A 188 -9.05 -1.76 5.66
CA VAL A 188 -8.41 -0.54 5.14
C VAL A 188 -9.13 0.70 5.66
N TYR A 189 -10.46 0.69 5.69
CA TYR A 189 -11.25 1.85 6.08
C TYR A 189 -11.23 2.12 7.60
N VAL A 190 -11.43 1.10 8.43
CA VAL A 190 -11.54 1.23 9.89
C VAL A 190 -10.17 1.29 10.57
N LEU A 191 -9.16 0.65 9.98
CA LEU A 191 -7.83 0.52 10.58
C LEU A 191 -6.81 1.40 9.84
N GLY A 192 -6.67 1.21 8.52
CA GLY A 192 -5.65 1.86 7.71
C GLY A 192 -5.85 3.38 7.61
N LEU A 193 -7.07 3.82 7.32
CA LEU A 193 -7.39 5.24 7.13
C LEU A 193 -7.80 5.96 8.42
N ASP A 194 -8.26 5.22 9.44
CA ASP A 194 -8.54 5.76 10.78
C ASP A 194 -7.84 4.92 11.87
N PRO A 195 -6.53 5.10 12.08
CA PRO A 195 -5.79 4.36 13.09
C PRO A 195 -6.32 4.61 14.52
N THR A 196 -7.18 5.62 14.76
CA THR A 196 -7.67 5.93 16.10
C THR A 196 -8.51 4.81 16.73
N ILE A 197 -9.01 3.86 15.94
CA ILE A 197 -9.60 2.63 16.46
C ILE A 197 -8.63 1.84 17.35
N LEU A 198 -7.33 1.93 17.09
CA LEU A 198 -6.27 1.24 17.85
C LEU A 198 -6.16 1.74 19.28
N ALA A 199 -6.56 2.98 19.56
CA ALA A 199 -6.57 3.56 20.90
C ALA A 199 -7.80 3.15 21.73
N THR A 200 -8.63 2.24 21.22
CA THR A 200 -9.78 1.66 21.94
C THR A 200 -9.41 0.31 22.57
N ALA A 201 -10.23 -0.18 23.51
CA ALA A 201 -10.00 -1.51 24.10
C ALA A 201 -10.00 -2.65 23.05
N PRO A 202 -10.91 -2.67 22.06
CA PRO A 202 -10.80 -3.61 20.94
C PRO A 202 -9.53 -3.44 20.09
N GLY A 203 -9.15 -2.19 19.82
CA GLY A 203 -7.90 -1.88 19.11
C GLY A 203 -6.66 -2.43 19.80
N LYS A 204 -6.61 -2.30 21.14
CA LYS A 204 -5.55 -2.88 21.98
C LYS A 204 -5.47 -4.40 21.81
N GLN A 205 -6.61 -5.10 21.81
CA GLN A 205 -6.65 -6.56 21.64
C GLN A 205 -6.12 -7.00 20.28
N ILE A 206 -6.39 -6.23 19.22
CA ILE A 206 -5.83 -6.48 17.88
C ILE A 206 -4.30 -6.40 17.92
N LEU A 207 -3.75 -5.34 18.51
CA LEU A 207 -2.30 -5.14 18.63
C LEU A 207 -1.64 -6.23 19.48
N GLU A 208 -2.22 -6.55 20.64
CA GLU A 208 -1.74 -7.61 21.52
C GLU A 208 -1.75 -8.98 20.81
N GLY A 209 -2.84 -9.30 20.10
CA GLY A 209 -2.99 -10.57 19.40
C GLY A 209 -2.00 -10.75 18.26
N LEU A 210 -1.67 -9.68 17.54
CA LEU A 210 -0.80 -9.73 16.38
C LEU A 210 0.69 -9.57 16.69
N ALA A 211 1.03 -8.70 17.64
CA ALA A 211 2.41 -8.26 17.91
C ALA A 211 2.86 -8.52 19.36
N GLY A 212 2.03 -9.12 20.21
CA GLY A 212 2.37 -9.44 21.59
C GLY A 212 2.76 -8.20 22.41
N GLY A 213 3.84 -8.29 23.19
CA GLY A 213 4.30 -7.19 24.05
C GLY A 213 4.71 -5.92 23.31
N VAL A 214 5.02 -6.00 22.01
CA VAL A 214 5.23 -4.83 21.15
C VAL A 214 3.90 -4.12 20.86
N GLY A 215 2.81 -4.86 20.70
CA GLY A 215 1.47 -4.30 20.50
C GLY A 215 1.01 -3.43 21.68
N ASP A 216 1.32 -3.85 22.92
CA ASP A 216 1.08 -3.04 24.11
C ASP A 216 1.85 -1.71 24.09
N GLU A 217 3.10 -1.74 23.62
CA GLU A 217 3.93 -0.53 23.51
C GLU A 217 3.37 0.43 22.44
N ILE A 218 2.98 -0.09 21.27
CA ILE A 218 2.33 0.70 20.20
C ILE A 218 1.07 1.38 20.74
N TYR A 219 0.21 0.61 21.41
CA TYR A 219 -1.02 1.11 22.00
C TYR A 219 -0.76 2.28 22.97
N ASN A 220 0.15 2.07 23.93
CA ASN A 220 0.44 3.06 24.96
C ASN A 220 1.03 4.35 24.37
N ARG A 221 1.96 4.23 23.42
CA ARG A 221 2.54 5.37 22.70
C ARG A 221 1.48 6.14 21.92
N TYR A 222 0.59 5.42 21.24
CA TYR A 222 -0.42 6.06 20.43
C TYR A 222 -1.51 6.77 21.26
N VAL A 223 -1.95 6.16 22.36
CA VAL A 223 -2.85 6.83 23.32
C VAL A 223 -2.23 8.12 23.86
N ALA A 224 -0.93 8.10 24.19
CA ALA A 224 -0.22 9.31 24.64
C ALA A 224 -0.21 10.40 23.55
N VAL A 225 0.04 10.04 22.29
CA VAL A 225 -0.04 11.00 21.16
C VAL A 225 -1.42 11.61 21.03
N LEU A 226 -2.50 10.81 21.13
CA LEU A 226 -3.87 11.32 21.02
C LEU A 226 -4.25 12.22 22.21
N ASP A 227 -3.84 11.85 23.43
CA ASP A 227 -4.06 12.65 24.63
C ASP A 227 -3.30 13.99 24.56
N ASP A 228 -2.02 13.99 24.14
CA ASP A 228 -1.22 15.20 23.88
C ASP A 228 -1.84 16.11 22.82
N SER A 229 -2.60 15.53 21.89
CA SER A 229 -3.28 16.24 20.81
C SER A 229 -4.66 16.76 21.23
N GLY A 230 -5.09 16.55 22.48
CA GLY A 230 -6.39 16.98 22.98
C GLY A 230 -7.57 16.21 22.38
N LEU A 231 -7.32 14.98 21.92
CA LEU A 231 -8.30 14.12 21.25
C LEU A 231 -8.94 13.07 22.17
N LYS A 232 -8.55 13.04 23.45
CA LYS A 232 -9.12 12.13 24.44
C LYS A 232 -10.66 12.13 24.39
N GLY A 233 -11.24 10.95 24.14
CA GLY A 233 -12.70 10.76 24.08
C GLY A 233 -13.39 11.31 22.82
N LYS A 234 -12.63 11.73 21.80
CA LYS A 234 -13.15 12.23 20.51
C LYS A 234 -12.96 11.26 19.34
N TYR A 235 -12.51 10.03 19.62
CA TYR A 235 -12.23 8.96 18.67
C TYR A 235 -12.99 7.67 19.05
N PRO A 236 -13.19 6.71 18.12
CA PRO A 236 -12.75 6.71 16.72
C PRO A 236 -13.53 7.70 15.84
N TYR A 237 -12.90 8.17 14.76
CA TYR A 237 -13.56 9.09 13.81
C TYR A 237 -14.50 8.34 12.85
N VAL A 238 -14.10 7.15 12.42
CA VAL A 238 -14.92 6.23 11.66
C VAL A 238 -15.87 5.51 12.60
N LYS A 239 -17.17 5.74 12.39
CA LYS A 239 -18.22 5.02 13.11
C LYS A 239 -18.35 3.60 12.54
N SER A 240 -18.13 2.61 13.40
CA SER A 240 -18.33 1.18 13.11
C SER A 240 -19.15 0.52 14.21
N THR A 241 -19.71 -0.65 13.93
CA THR A 241 -20.50 -1.44 14.88
C THR A 241 -19.88 -2.80 15.12
N ALA A 242 -19.98 -3.32 16.35
CA ALA A 242 -19.53 -4.68 16.66
C ALA A 242 -20.44 -5.68 15.94
N THR A 243 -19.87 -6.44 15.00
CA THR A 243 -20.59 -7.46 14.22
C THR A 243 -20.09 -8.87 14.54
N GLY A 244 -18.88 -8.98 15.10
CA GLY A 244 -18.17 -10.26 15.26
C GLY A 244 -17.73 -10.89 13.93
N LYS A 245 -17.80 -10.13 12.83
CA LYS A 245 -17.38 -10.56 11.50
C LYS A 245 -16.01 -9.99 11.14
N GLY A 246 -15.32 -10.69 10.23
CA GLY A 246 -14.01 -10.32 9.73
C GLY A 246 -12.94 -10.27 10.81
N PHE A 247 -11.74 -9.90 10.39
CA PHE A 247 -10.57 -9.84 11.28
C PHE A 247 -10.76 -8.88 12.48
N LEU A 248 -11.41 -7.74 12.26
CA LEU A 248 -11.56 -6.71 13.29
C LEU A 248 -12.72 -7.00 14.27
N GLY A 249 -13.73 -7.78 13.87
CA GLY A 249 -14.96 -7.94 14.65
C GLY A 249 -15.88 -6.70 14.67
N TYR A 250 -15.46 -5.61 14.02
CA TYR A 250 -16.21 -4.37 13.84
C TYR A 250 -16.32 -4.06 12.37
N GLN A 251 -17.47 -3.53 11.95
CA GLN A 251 -17.73 -3.22 10.57
C GLN A 251 -18.43 -1.89 10.41
N VAL A 252 -18.06 -1.15 9.37
CA VAL A 252 -18.90 -0.05 8.86
C VAL A 252 -20.17 -0.60 8.21
N ASP A 253 -21.05 0.31 7.77
CA ASP A 253 -22.29 -0.06 7.09
C ASP A 253 -22.03 -1.00 5.90
N GLN A 254 -22.64 -2.19 5.94
CA GLN A 254 -22.52 -3.21 4.91
C GLN A 254 -22.90 -2.67 3.52
N SER A 255 -23.92 -1.80 3.41
CA SER A 255 -24.33 -1.28 2.11
C SER A 255 -23.26 -0.38 1.50
N LYS A 256 -22.40 0.25 2.32
CA LYS A 256 -21.27 1.05 1.83
C LYS A 256 -20.14 0.16 1.33
N LEU A 257 -19.88 -0.96 2.00
CA LEU A 257 -18.89 -1.95 1.56
C LEU A 257 -19.34 -2.62 0.26
N ASP A 258 -20.60 -3.04 0.18
CA ASP A 258 -21.17 -3.61 -1.04
C ASP A 258 -21.14 -2.61 -2.20
N ALA A 259 -21.42 -1.32 -1.94
CA ALA A 259 -21.32 -0.28 -2.95
C ALA A 259 -19.87 -0.04 -3.40
N LEU A 260 -18.90 -0.10 -2.49
CA LEU A 260 -17.48 0.04 -2.82
C LEU A 260 -16.99 -1.15 -3.66
N THR A 261 -17.27 -2.38 -3.21
CA THR A 261 -16.96 -3.61 -3.96
C THR A 261 -17.60 -3.56 -5.35
N ALA A 262 -18.91 -3.28 -5.40
CA ALA A 262 -19.61 -3.16 -6.67
C ALA A 262 -18.96 -2.12 -7.57
N TYR A 263 -18.50 -0.98 -7.03
CA TYR A 263 -17.83 0.08 -7.79
C TYR A 263 -16.43 -0.34 -8.29
N THR A 264 -15.59 -0.94 -7.44
CA THR A 264 -14.22 -1.33 -7.81
C THR A 264 -14.19 -2.52 -8.78
N ASP A 265 -15.19 -3.39 -8.74
CA ASP A 265 -15.36 -4.47 -9.71
C ASP A 265 -15.66 -3.97 -11.14
N GLN A 266 -16.33 -2.81 -11.28
CA GLN A 266 -16.67 -2.23 -12.61
C GLN A 266 -15.52 -1.44 -13.21
N LEU A 267 -14.64 -0.88 -12.37
CA LEU A 267 -13.50 -0.09 -12.83
C LEU A 267 -12.64 -0.95 -13.74
N GLN A 268 -12.37 -0.45 -14.94
CA GLN A 268 -11.47 -1.12 -15.88
C GLN A 268 -10.03 -0.69 -15.61
N SER A 269 -9.08 -1.55 -15.95
CA SER A 269 -7.68 -1.15 -15.99
C SER A 269 -7.50 0.02 -16.97
N PRO A 270 -6.44 0.83 -16.81
CA PRO A 270 -5.97 1.75 -17.84
C PRO A 270 -5.89 1.09 -19.21
N ARG A 271 -6.23 1.86 -20.25
CA ARG A 271 -6.08 1.41 -21.62
C ARG A 271 -4.62 1.21 -21.98
N ALA A 272 -4.36 0.19 -22.77
CA ALA A 272 -3.06 -0.03 -23.39
C ALA A 272 -2.64 1.21 -24.20
N PRO A 273 -1.35 1.56 -24.19
CA PRO A 273 -0.86 2.70 -24.95
C PRO A 273 -0.93 2.41 -26.46
N THR A 274 -1.13 3.46 -27.27
CA THR A 274 -1.33 3.30 -28.72
C THR A 274 -0.04 3.11 -29.52
N ASN A 275 1.12 3.23 -28.88
CA ASN A 275 2.44 3.22 -29.51
C ASN A 275 3.15 1.85 -29.42
N LEU A 276 2.39 0.76 -29.30
CA LEU A 276 2.93 -0.59 -29.16
C LEU A 276 3.32 -1.21 -30.50
N ASP A 277 4.41 -1.99 -30.52
CA ASP A 277 4.77 -2.83 -31.66
C ASP A 277 4.02 -4.17 -31.62
N ALA A 278 3.10 -4.39 -32.56
CA ALA A 278 2.27 -5.58 -32.62
C ALA A 278 3.06 -6.90 -32.77
N ALA A 279 4.22 -6.88 -33.45
CA ALA A 279 5.06 -8.07 -33.57
C ALA A 279 5.76 -8.38 -32.25
N MET A 280 6.22 -7.36 -31.53
CA MET A 280 6.79 -7.51 -30.18
C MET A 280 5.75 -7.97 -29.18
N VAL A 281 4.53 -7.42 -29.19
CA VAL A 281 3.42 -7.87 -28.34
C VAL A 281 3.11 -9.36 -28.58
N SER A 282 3.00 -9.77 -29.84
CA SER A 282 2.76 -11.17 -30.21
C SER A 282 3.90 -12.10 -29.76
N ARG A 283 5.17 -11.68 -29.95
CA ARG A 283 6.33 -12.43 -29.48
C ARG A 283 6.36 -12.52 -27.96
N GLY A 284 6.14 -11.40 -27.27
CA GLY A 284 6.10 -11.31 -25.81
C GLY A 284 5.03 -12.19 -25.21
N GLN A 285 3.84 -12.25 -25.81
CA GLN A 285 2.79 -13.17 -25.37
C GLN A 285 3.26 -14.63 -25.41
N GLN A 286 3.89 -15.07 -26.51
CA GLN A 286 4.38 -16.44 -26.63
C GLN A 286 5.43 -16.77 -25.56
N VAL A 287 6.35 -15.83 -25.29
CA VAL A 287 7.39 -16.02 -24.27
C VAL A 287 6.77 -16.01 -22.86
N PHE A 288 5.82 -15.12 -22.60
CA PHE A 288 5.08 -15.07 -21.33
C PHE A 288 4.32 -16.38 -21.08
N ASP A 289 3.61 -16.88 -22.09
CA ASP A 289 2.83 -18.11 -22.01
C ASP A 289 3.71 -19.31 -21.66
N GLN A 290 4.97 -19.33 -22.12
CA GLN A 290 5.94 -20.39 -21.87
C GLN A 290 6.62 -20.32 -20.50
N ASN A 291 6.80 -19.11 -19.95
CA ASN A 291 7.71 -18.90 -18.81
C ASN A 291 7.02 -18.37 -17.54
N CYS A 292 5.86 -17.73 -17.66
CA CYS A 292 5.25 -16.96 -16.58
C CYS A 292 3.92 -17.53 -16.08
N THR A 293 3.27 -18.39 -16.89
CA THR A 293 1.90 -18.86 -16.64
C THR A 293 1.76 -19.93 -15.56
N THR A 294 2.86 -20.35 -14.97
CA THR A 294 2.83 -21.22 -13.78
C THR A 294 2.23 -20.48 -12.57
N CYS A 295 2.46 -19.17 -12.45
CA CYS A 295 1.90 -18.36 -11.37
C CYS A 295 0.91 -17.30 -11.90
N HIS A 296 1.21 -16.66 -13.04
CA HIS A 296 0.39 -15.57 -13.55
C HIS A 296 -0.65 -16.03 -14.57
N THR A 297 -1.80 -15.36 -14.59
CA THR A 297 -2.81 -15.64 -15.61
C THR A 297 -2.39 -15.16 -16.99
N ALA A 298 -2.62 -16.00 -18.00
CA ALA A 298 -2.41 -15.65 -19.41
C ALA A 298 -3.37 -14.53 -19.87
N SER A 299 -4.62 -14.57 -19.41
CA SER A 299 -5.60 -13.53 -19.72
C SER A 299 -5.63 -12.46 -18.62
N ALA A 300 -5.51 -11.19 -19.02
CA ALA A 300 -5.69 -10.03 -18.14
C ALA A 300 -7.16 -9.80 -17.72
N SER A 301 -8.11 -10.53 -18.31
CA SER A 301 -9.54 -10.44 -17.97
C SER A 301 -10.07 -11.69 -17.27
N ALA A 302 -9.18 -12.57 -16.81
CA ALA A 302 -9.52 -13.76 -16.03
C ALA A 302 -9.05 -13.59 -14.58
N PRO A 303 -9.74 -14.18 -13.59
CA PRO A 303 -9.31 -14.14 -12.20
C PRO A 303 -7.92 -14.70 -12.02
N VAL A 304 -7.08 -14.01 -11.23
CA VAL A 304 -5.76 -14.51 -10.82
C VAL A 304 -5.90 -15.78 -9.97
N SER A 305 -4.79 -16.49 -9.77
CA SER A 305 -4.80 -17.62 -8.83
C SER A 305 -5.11 -17.11 -7.42
N SER A 306 -6.00 -17.78 -6.72
CA SER A 306 -6.27 -17.52 -5.30
C SER A 306 -5.18 -18.07 -4.38
N ASP A 307 -4.21 -18.80 -4.92
CA ASP A 307 -3.12 -19.40 -4.14
C ASP A 307 -2.11 -18.34 -3.71
N ILE A 308 -1.58 -18.51 -2.50
CA ILE A 308 -0.43 -17.74 -2.03
C ILE A 308 0.85 -18.38 -2.54
N VAL A 309 1.67 -17.62 -3.26
CA VAL A 309 3.00 -18.08 -3.69
C VAL A 309 3.93 -18.07 -2.48
N PRO A 310 4.48 -19.22 -2.06
CA PRO A 310 5.30 -19.30 -0.85
C PRO A 310 6.49 -18.35 -0.88
N PHE A 311 6.75 -17.65 0.22
CA PHE A 311 7.81 -16.65 0.27
C PHE A 311 9.19 -17.21 -0.11
N ALA A 312 9.52 -18.42 0.35
CA ALA A 312 10.80 -19.08 0.04
C ALA A 312 11.00 -19.35 -1.47
N GLN A 313 9.91 -19.43 -2.25
CA GLN A 313 9.99 -19.54 -3.71
C GLN A 313 10.28 -18.18 -4.36
N LEU A 314 9.76 -17.09 -3.80
CA LEU A 314 9.94 -15.73 -4.30
C LEU A 314 11.27 -15.10 -3.88
N TYR A 315 11.83 -15.52 -2.74
CA TYR A 315 13.13 -15.04 -2.27
C TYR A 315 13.96 -16.19 -1.65
N PRO A 316 14.57 -17.07 -2.48
CA PRO A 316 15.25 -18.28 -2.00
C PRO A 316 16.47 -18.04 -1.11
N SER A 317 17.12 -16.87 -1.24
CA SER A 317 18.26 -16.48 -0.41
C SER A 317 17.86 -15.85 0.92
N PHE A 318 16.57 -15.78 1.22
CA PHE A 318 16.10 -15.22 2.48
C PHE A 318 16.49 -16.11 3.67
N SER A 319 17.22 -15.51 4.60
CA SER A 319 17.68 -16.15 5.83
C SER A 319 17.26 -15.26 7.00
N PRO A 320 16.09 -15.55 7.59
CA PRO A 320 15.52 -14.69 8.62
C PRO A 320 16.08 -14.99 10.01
N THR A 321 16.01 -13.98 10.87
CA THR A 321 16.10 -14.10 12.32
C THR A 321 14.69 -14.02 12.92
N VAL A 322 14.35 -14.95 13.81
CA VAL A 322 13.11 -14.89 14.59
C VAL A 322 13.27 -13.87 15.72
N LEU A 323 12.40 -12.86 15.74
CA LEU A 323 12.34 -11.85 16.79
C LEU A 323 11.36 -12.22 17.91
N ALA A 324 10.21 -12.78 17.55
CA ALA A 324 9.19 -13.21 18.49
C ALA A 324 8.41 -14.40 17.94
N THR A 325 8.03 -15.31 18.83
CA THR A 325 7.17 -16.44 18.49
C THR A 325 5.70 -16.07 18.68
N ARG A 326 4.83 -16.55 17.79
CA ARG A 326 3.38 -16.33 17.90
C ARG A 326 2.63 -17.66 18.04
N GLN A 327 1.42 -17.59 18.60
CA GLN A 327 0.57 -18.78 18.71
C GLN A 327 0.00 -19.14 17.34
N ALA A 328 -0.03 -20.44 17.04
CA ALA A 328 -0.67 -20.94 15.83
C ALA A 328 -2.13 -20.42 15.74
N PRO A 329 -2.60 -20.02 14.54
CA PRO A 329 -1.99 -20.25 13.23
C PRO A 329 -0.98 -19.18 12.77
N LEU A 330 -0.73 -18.14 13.57
CA LEU A 330 0.13 -17.03 13.16
C LEU A 330 1.58 -17.49 12.96
N SER A 331 2.23 -17.01 11.89
CA SER A 331 3.67 -17.22 11.66
C SER A 331 4.49 -16.53 12.74
N ASP A 332 5.74 -16.91 12.96
CA ASP A 332 6.62 -16.11 13.82
C ASP A 332 6.86 -14.71 13.24
N VAL A 333 7.21 -13.76 14.11
CA VAL A 333 7.68 -12.43 13.71
C VAL A 333 9.16 -12.57 13.39
N ILE A 334 9.53 -12.38 12.13
CA ILE A 334 10.89 -12.58 11.64
C ILE A 334 11.37 -11.37 10.85
N ILE A 335 12.69 -11.17 10.80
CA ILE A 335 13.32 -10.10 10.01
C ILE A 335 14.52 -10.65 9.26
N SER A 336 14.86 -10.07 8.11
CA SER A 336 16.18 -10.30 7.51
C SER A 336 17.18 -9.29 8.05
N THR A 337 18.16 -9.78 8.80
CA THR A 337 19.36 -9.00 9.19
C THR A 337 20.48 -9.12 8.16
N ASP A 338 20.30 -9.95 7.14
CA ASP A 338 21.33 -10.25 6.15
C ASP A 338 21.44 -9.13 5.12
N ASN A 339 22.66 -8.88 4.62
CA ASN A 339 22.96 -7.94 3.54
C ASN A 339 22.59 -8.53 2.15
N GLY A 340 21.49 -9.28 2.04
CA GLY A 340 20.88 -9.56 0.74
C GLY A 340 20.58 -8.24 0.01
N PRO A 341 20.41 -8.24 -1.33
CA PRO A 341 20.25 -7.00 -2.07
C PRO A 341 19.12 -6.11 -1.52
N ASP A 342 18.00 -6.69 -1.05
CA ASP A 342 16.92 -5.93 -0.39
C ASP A 342 16.28 -6.72 0.78
N PRO A 343 16.73 -6.52 2.03
CA PRO A 343 16.15 -7.17 3.20
C PRO A 343 14.72 -6.69 3.54
N SER A 344 14.27 -5.58 2.93
CA SER A 344 12.93 -4.99 3.11
C SER A 344 11.79 -5.82 2.51
N TYR A 345 12.10 -6.75 1.61
CA TYR A 345 11.10 -7.55 0.87
C TYR A 345 10.23 -8.46 1.77
N TYR A 346 10.59 -8.65 3.05
CA TYR A 346 9.76 -9.39 3.99
C TYR A 346 8.90 -8.49 4.88
N ASN A 347 9.15 -7.17 4.93
CA ASN A 347 8.55 -6.29 5.93
C ASN A 347 7.01 -6.43 5.98
N GLU A 348 6.35 -6.50 4.81
CA GLU A 348 4.89 -6.67 4.70
C GLU A 348 4.35 -7.99 5.24
N LEU A 349 5.19 -9.03 5.32
CA LEU A 349 4.79 -10.33 5.85
C LEU A 349 5.08 -10.48 7.35
N THR A 350 5.67 -9.47 7.99
CA THR A 350 6.17 -9.59 9.37
C THR A 350 5.06 -9.84 10.37
N VAL A 351 3.95 -9.11 10.24
CA VAL A 351 2.82 -9.19 11.19
C VAL A 351 1.52 -9.60 10.50
N PHE A 352 1.18 -8.96 9.37
CA PHE A 352 -0.07 -9.17 8.64
C PHE A 352 0.14 -10.01 7.39
N ASN A 353 -0.16 -11.30 7.46
CA ASN A 353 -0.03 -12.22 6.33
C ASN A 353 -1.09 -13.33 6.36
N ALA A 354 -1.15 -14.15 5.31
CA ALA A 354 -2.11 -15.24 5.15
C ALA A 354 -2.16 -16.28 6.31
N SER A 355 -1.17 -16.31 7.21
CA SER A 355 -1.20 -17.18 8.40
C SER A 355 -2.36 -16.87 9.36
N VAL A 356 -2.95 -15.66 9.31
CA VAL A 356 -4.17 -15.35 10.08
C VAL A 356 -5.35 -16.27 9.75
N ARG A 357 -5.36 -16.86 8.55
CA ARG A 357 -6.34 -17.85 8.10
C ARG A 357 -5.74 -19.25 7.96
N ALA A 358 -4.63 -19.52 8.66
CA ALA A 358 -3.90 -20.80 8.64
C ALA A 358 -3.37 -21.24 7.27
N ASP A 359 -2.99 -20.27 6.44
CA ASP A 359 -2.44 -20.47 5.10
C ASP A 359 -0.92 -20.19 5.06
N THR A 360 -0.28 -20.45 3.91
CA THR A 360 1.16 -20.30 3.72
C THR A 360 1.57 -18.84 3.72
N VAL A 361 2.69 -18.51 4.38
CA VAL A 361 3.29 -17.17 4.31
C VAL A 361 3.91 -16.92 2.94
N GLY A 362 3.46 -15.86 2.28
CA GLY A 362 3.89 -15.52 0.93
C GLY A 362 3.08 -14.35 0.38
N PHE A 363 3.06 -14.21 -0.94
CA PHE A 363 2.33 -13.15 -1.62
C PHE A 363 1.22 -13.70 -2.52
N ALA A 364 0.10 -12.99 -2.56
CA ALA A 364 -0.94 -13.16 -3.56
C ALA A 364 -0.40 -12.78 -4.95
N VAL A 365 -0.92 -13.41 -5.99
CA VAL A 365 -0.51 -13.12 -7.37
C VAL A 365 -1.15 -11.81 -7.84
N PRO A 366 -0.38 -10.79 -8.26
CA PRO A 366 -0.96 -9.54 -8.74
C PRO A 366 -1.63 -9.72 -10.11
N LEU A 367 -2.68 -8.93 -10.36
CA LEU A 367 -3.26 -8.78 -11.69
C LEU A 367 -2.31 -8.00 -12.59
N LEU A 368 -1.78 -8.65 -13.62
CA LEU A 368 -0.90 -8.02 -14.60
C LEU A 368 -1.72 -7.33 -15.69
N ALA A 369 -2.40 -6.23 -15.35
CA ALA A 369 -3.14 -5.39 -16.30
C ALA A 369 -2.82 -3.92 -16.02
N GLY A 370 -2.91 -3.06 -17.03
CA GLY A 370 -2.79 -1.61 -16.86
C GLY A 370 -1.44 -1.14 -16.30
N LEU A 371 -0.36 -1.89 -16.54
CA LEU A 371 0.97 -1.62 -15.98
C LEU A 371 1.67 -0.43 -16.65
N ASP A 372 1.22 0.01 -17.84
CA ASP A 372 1.81 1.17 -18.52
C ASP A 372 1.64 2.45 -17.68
N GLY A 373 2.76 3.15 -17.49
CA GLY A 373 2.88 4.30 -16.60
C GLY A 373 3.39 3.96 -15.19
N GLN A 374 3.47 2.69 -14.80
CA GLN A 374 4.19 2.27 -13.59
C GLN A 374 5.70 2.18 -13.88
N THR A 375 6.52 2.76 -13.02
CA THR A 375 7.99 2.76 -13.15
C THR A 375 8.69 2.05 -12.00
N LYS A 376 7.91 1.47 -11.08
CA LYS A 376 8.39 0.67 -9.97
C LYS A 376 7.58 -0.61 -9.87
N PHE A 377 8.22 -1.70 -9.46
CA PHE A 377 7.60 -3.01 -9.33
C PHE A 377 8.09 -3.73 -8.08
N LEU A 378 7.35 -4.81 -7.76
CA LEU A 378 7.39 -5.53 -6.50
C LEU A 378 6.81 -4.69 -5.35
N HIS A 379 6.27 -5.38 -4.34
CA HIS A 379 5.59 -4.72 -3.23
C HIS A 379 6.52 -3.76 -2.47
N ASP A 380 7.82 -4.04 -2.36
CA ASP A 380 8.77 -3.18 -1.65
C ASP A 380 9.38 -2.07 -2.52
N LEU A 381 8.89 -1.91 -3.75
CA LEU A 381 9.35 -0.91 -4.73
C LEU A 381 10.85 -1.03 -5.08
N SER A 382 11.44 -2.20 -4.90
CA SER A 382 12.87 -2.46 -5.13
C SER A 382 13.29 -2.38 -6.60
N ILE A 383 12.35 -2.63 -7.52
CA ILE A 383 12.60 -2.42 -8.95
C ILE A 383 12.17 -1.03 -9.33
N SER A 384 13.06 -0.26 -9.96
CA SER A 384 12.75 1.07 -10.47
C SER A 384 13.45 1.32 -11.80
N GLY A 385 12.74 1.95 -12.74
CA GLY A 385 13.25 2.38 -14.05
C GLY A 385 12.81 3.80 -14.40
N ALA A 386 13.42 4.38 -15.43
CA ALA A 386 13.00 5.70 -15.93
C ALA A 386 11.66 5.63 -16.68
N THR A 387 11.36 4.49 -17.28
CA THR A 387 10.09 4.17 -17.94
C THR A 387 9.56 2.81 -17.48
N THR A 388 8.29 2.51 -17.78
CA THR A 388 7.71 1.17 -17.54
C THR A 388 8.52 0.08 -18.22
N THR A 389 8.95 0.30 -19.47
CA THR A 389 9.77 -0.64 -20.22
C THR A 389 11.11 -0.90 -19.53
N ASP A 390 11.78 0.14 -19.03
CA ASP A 390 13.06 -0.02 -18.32
C ASP A 390 12.90 -0.84 -17.04
N ALA A 391 11.85 -0.55 -16.26
CA ALA A 391 11.57 -1.23 -15.00
C ALA A 391 11.18 -2.70 -15.21
N LEU A 392 10.34 -3.01 -16.21
CA LEU A 392 10.00 -4.40 -16.59
C LEU A 392 11.22 -5.16 -17.13
N ASN A 393 12.05 -4.51 -17.96
CA ASN A 393 13.28 -5.11 -18.43
C ASN A 393 14.23 -5.43 -17.28
N LEU A 394 14.37 -4.54 -16.30
CA LEU A 394 15.19 -4.77 -15.10
C LEU A 394 14.63 -5.92 -14.25
N LEU A 395 13.32 -5.95 -14.00
CA LEU A 395 12.65 -7.01 -13.23
C LEU A 395 13.00 -8.40 -13.77
N LEU A 396 13.00 -8.54 -15.10
CA LEU A 396 13.19 -9.79 -15.83
C LEU A 396 14.67 -10.07 -16.20
N ASP A 397 15.61 -9.23 -15.76
CA ASP A 397 17.03 -9.31 -16.15
C ASP A 397 17.82 -10.28 -15.25
N PRO A 398 18.50 -11.30 -15.81
CA PRO A 398 19.28 -12.26 -15.02
C PRO A 398 20.49 -11.66 -14.30
N THR A 399 20.92 -10.45 -14.65
CA THR A 399 22.02 -9.74 -13.96
C THR A 399 21.69 -9.41 -12.50
N ARG A 400 20.41 -9.42 -12.11
CA ARG A 400 19.97 -9.33 -10.70
C ARG A 400 20.41 -10.53 -9.86
N GLY A 401 20.71 -11.67 -10.49
CA GLY A 401 21.22 -12.87 -9.84
C GLY A 401 20.13 -13.76 -9.24
N SER A 402 20.44 -15.04 -9.03
CA SER A 402 19.48 -16.05 -8.56
C SER A 402 19.02 -15.85 -7.10
N GLY A 403 19.73 -14.99 -6.36
CA GLY A 403 19.39 -14.66 -4.98
C GLY A 403 18.55 -13.39 -4.83
N ALA A 404 18.18 -12.71 -5.91
CA ALA A 404 17.26 -11.58 -5.82
C ALA A 404 15.81 -12.04 -5.70
N GLN A 405 14.94 -11.10 -5.34
CA GLN A 405 13.50 -11.32 -5.21
C GLN A 405 12.87 -11.50 -6.58
N HIS A 406 11.91 -12.41 -6.68
CA HIS A 406 11.30 -12.85 -7.93
C HIS A 406 12.38 -13.22 -8.98
N PRO A 407 13.23 -14.24 -8.73
CA PRO A 407 14.38 -14.57 -9.59
C PRO A 407 13.98 -15.35 -10.86
N PHE A 408 12.90 -14.92 -11.52
CA PHE A 408 12.37 -15.51 -12.75
C PHE A 408 12.69 -14.60 -13.93
N TYR A 409 13.67 -15.00 -14.73
CA TYR A 409 14.31 -14.14 -15.72
C TYR A 409 14.10 -14.62 -17.15
N ILE A 410 14.21 -13.69 -18.10
CA ILE A 410 14.26 -13.97 -19.53
C ILE A 410 15.66 -13.62 -20.03
N THR A 411 16.45 -14.65 -20.35
CA THR A 411 17.87 -14.48 -20.67
C THR A 411 18.09 -13.71 -21.97
N ASP A 412 17.33 -14.02 -23.02
CA ASP A 412 17.43 -13.30 -24.28
C ASP A 412 16.87 -11.88 -24.13
N ALA A 413 17.67 -10.88 -24.50
CA ALA A 413 17.30 -9.47 -24.33
C ALA A 413 16.17 -9.03 -25.27
N GLY A 414 16.07 -9.63 -26.45
CA GLY A 414 14.99 -9.36 -27.41
C GLY A 414 13.66 -9.92 -26.90
N ASP A 415 13.65 -11.15 -26.41
CA ASP A 415 12.49 -11.76 -25.79
C ASP A 415 12.07 -11.03 -24.51
N ARG A 416 13.04 -10.56 -23.71
CA ARG A 416 12.76 -9.77 -22.51
C ARG A 416 12.07 -8.44 -22.87
N ALA A 417 12.59 -7.73 -23.86
CA ALA A 417 11.96 -6.51 -24.37
C ALA A 417 10.57 -6.78 -24.95
N ALA A 418 10.38 -7.91 -25.66
CA ALA A 418 9.08 -8.31 -26.18
C ALA A 418 8.08 -8.61 -25.05
N VAL A 419 8.49 -9.28 -23.97
CA VAL A 419 7.62 -9.48 -22.79
C VAL A 419 7.29 -8.17 -22.09
N ALA A 420 8.24 -7.23 -21.96
CA ALA A 420 7.94 -5.91 -21.44
C ALA A 420 6.87 -5.18 -22.30
N GLU A 421 6.98 -5.26 -23.62
CA GLU A 421 5.99 -4.69 -24.55
C GLU A 421 4.62 -5.38 -24.43
N TYR A 422 4.59 -6.71 -24.31
CA TYR A 422 3.37 -7.47 -24.07
C TYR A 422 2.71 -7.09 -22.74
N LEU A 423 3.46 -7.00 -21.65
CA LEU A 423 2.93 -6.62 -20.33
C LEU A 423 2.35 -5.19 -20.35
N ARG A 424 2.97 -4.25 -21.06
CA ARG A 424 2.41 -2.90 -21.29
C ARG A 424 1.11 -2.92 -22.09
N SER A 425 0.91 -3.92 -22.94
CA SER A 425 -0.30 -4.08 -23.76
C SER A 425 -1.50 -4.67 -23.01
N ARG A 426 -1.29 -5.22 -21.81
CA ARG A 426 -2.35 -5.93 -21.07
C ARG A 426 -3.34 -4.94 -20.46
N GLU A 427 -4.60 -5.08 -20.84
CA GLU A 427 -5.74 -4.34 -20.26
C GLU A 427 -6.90 -5.30 -19.99
N THR A 428 -7.79 -4.94 -19.06
CA THR A 428 -9.05 -5.64 -18.81
C THR A 428 -10.12 -5.16 -19.79
N LYS A 429 -11.03 -6.06 -20.17
CA LYS A 429 -12.15 -5.76 -21.06
C LYS A 429 -13.49 -5.74 -20.33
#